data_AF-A0A4R9WRY9-F1
#
_entry.id   AF-A0A4R9WRY9-F1
#
_cell.length_a   1.000
_cell.length_b   1.000
_cell.length_c   1.000
_cell.angle_alpha   90.00
_cell.angle_beta   90.00
_cell.angle_gamma   90.00
#
_symmetry.space_group_name_H-M   'P 1'
#
loop_
_entity.id
_entity.type
_entity.pdbx_description
1 polymer ?
#
loop_
_entity_poly.entity_id
_entity_poly.type
_entity_poly.pdbx_seq_one_letter_code
_entity_poly.pdbx_strand_id
1 'polypeptide(L)' 'MLNQTRPDPVRSPLLEKAQGIRHGYFTRIGGVSDGIYRGLNIGT' A
#
# COMPACT_ATOMS: atom_id res chain seq x y z
N MET A 1 -10.37 -17.06 -1.35
CA MET A 1 -10.23 -15.60 -1.59
C MET A 1 -9.41 -15.05 -0.43
N LEU A 2 -8.12 -14.77 -0.62
CA LEU A 2 -7.31 -14.19 0.46
C LEU A 2 -7.88 -12.81 0.76
N ASN A 3 -8.30 -12.58 2.01
CA ASN A 3 -8.72 -11.26 2.48
C ASN A 3 -7.55 -10.29 2.25
N GLN A 4 -7.67 -9.47 1.21
CA GLN A 4 -6.73 -8.39 0.86
C GLN A 4 -6.85 -7.23 1.85
N THR A 5 -6.81 -7.53 3.16
CA THR A 5 -7.05 -6.58 4.25
C THR A 5 -5.79 -5.83 4.67
N ARG A 6 -4.62 -6.24 4.17
CA ARG A 6 -3.34 -5.58 4.46
C ARG A 6 -2.84 -4.83 3.24
N PRO A 7 -2.28 -3.62 3.41
CA PRO A 7 -1.59 -2.94 2.33
C PRO A 7 -0.46 -3.80 1.75
N ASP A 8 -0.33 -3.78 0.42
CA ASP A 8 0.74 -4.45 -0.32
C ASP A 8 1.56 -3.39 -1.08
N PRO A 9 2.49 -2.68 -0.38
CA PRO A 9 3.28 -1.61 -0.97
C PRO A 9 4.48 -2.15 -1.76
N VAL A 10 4.73 -1.53 -2.92
CA VAL A 10 5.95 -1.77 -3.70
C VAL A 10 7.13 -1.08 -3.01
N ARG A 11 8.29 -1.72 -2.98
CA ARG A 11 9.49 -1.22 -2.28
C ARG A 11 10.65 -1.00 -3.24
N SER A 12 11.29 0.17 -3.15
CA SER A 12 12.56 0.46 -3.85
C SER A 12 13.76 -0.25 -3.20
N PRO A 13 14.56 -1.01 -3.96
CA PRO A 13 15.80 -1.64 -3.45
C PRO A 13 16.84 -0.64 -2.94
N LEU A 14 16.80 0.61 -3.41
CA LEU A 14 17.72 1.66 -2.94
C LEU A 14 17.36 2.13 -1.53
N LEU A 15 16.06 2.21 -1.23
CA LEU A 15 15.55 2.68 0.07
C LEU A 15 15.52 1.57 1.12
N GLU A 16 15.39 0.30 0.71
CA GLU A 16 15.52 -0.86 1.63
C GLU A 16 16.87 -0.91 2.35
N LYS A 17 17.93 -0.37 1.73
CA LYS A 17 19.28 -0.36 2.31
C LYS A 17 19.49 0.78 3.30
N ALA A 18 18.58 1.75 3.38
CA ALA A 18 18.72 2.89 4.27
C ALA A 18 18.38 2.50 5.71
N GLN A 19 19.36 2.59 6.62
CA GLN A 19 19.14 2.30 8.03
C GLN A 19 18.17 3.30 8.67
N GLY A 20 17.24 2.78 9.48
CA GLY A 20 16.27 3.57 10.22
C GLY A 20 15.07 4.08 9.40
N ILE A 21 15.01 3.80 8.10
CA ILE A 21 13.91 4.23 7.23
C ILE A 21 13.00 3.04 6.91
N ARG A 22 11.69 3.24 7.09
CA ARG A 22 10.64 2.34 6.55
C ARG A 22 9.91 3.09 5.44
N HIS A 23 9.83 2.48 4.26
CA HIS A 23 9.22 3.11 3.08
C HIS A 23 8.29 2.12 2.38
N GLY A 24 7.46 2.65 1.47
CA GLY A 24 6.60 1.88 0.59
C GLY A 24 5.80 2.78 -0.34
N TYR A 25 5.71 2.40 -1.60
CA TYR A 25 4.79 2.99 -2.57
C TYR A 25 3.50 2.19 -2.56
N PHE A 26 2.45 2.78 -1.99
CA PHE A 26 1.19 2.08 -1.77
C PHE A 26 0.44 1.82 -3.08
N THR A 27 -0.22 0.66 -3.13
CA THR A 27 -1.15 0.27 -4.20
C THR A 27 -2.59 0.44 -3.72
N ARG A 28 -3.57 0.10 -4.58
CA ARG A 28 -4.98 0.09 -4.18
C ARG A 28 -5.36 -1.08 -3.25
N ILE A 29 -4.46 -2.01 -2.95
CA ILE A 29 -4.74 -3.19 -2.12
C ILE A 29 -4.74 -2.79 -0.64
N GLY A 30 -5.63 -3.38 0.18
CA GLY A 30 -5.56 -3.21 1.64
C GLY A 30 -6.36 -2.06 2.24
N GLY A 31 -7.31 -1.48 1.51
CA GLY A 31 -8.20 -0.43 2.02
C GLY A 31 -9.68 -0.84 2.05
N VAL A 32 -10.50 0.04 2.64
CA VAL A 32 -11.93 -0.20 2.90
C VAL A 32 -12.86 0.60 1.99
N SER A 33 -12.32 1.43 1.10
CA SER A 33 -13.13 2.16 0.13
C SER A 33 -13.80 1.20 -0.85
N ASP A 34 -14.93 1.63 -1.44
CA ASP A 34 -15.74 0.82 -2.35
C ASP A 34 -16.09 1.59 -3.64
N GLY A 35 -16.83 0.96 -4.56
CA GLY A 35 -17.20 1.53 -5.85
C GLY A 35 -15.98 1.80 -6.73
N ILE A 36 -15.95 2.96 -7.40
CA ILE A 36 -14.79 3.34 -8.24
C ILE A 36 -13.51 3.53 -7.42
N TYR A 37 -13.65 3.81 -6.12
CA TYR A 37 -12.55 3.97 -5.19
C TYR A 37 -12.15 2.68 -4.49
N ARG A 38 -12.69 1.53 -4.92
CA ARG A 38 -12.48 0.23 -4.24
C ARG A 38 -11.00 -0.01 -3.91
N GLY A 39 -10.72 -0.22 -2.63
CA GLY A 39 -9.36 -0.42 -2.12
C GLY A 39 -8.87 0.70 -1.20
N LEU A 40 -7.57 1.01 -1.28
CA LEU A 40 -6.90 2.05 -0.47
C LEU A 40 -6.92 3.41 -1.20
N ASN A 41 -8.03 4.15 -1.10
CA ASN A 41 -8.11 5.54 -1.55
C ASN A 41 -7.70 6.50 -0.42
N ILE A 42 -6.85 7.49 -0.74
CA ILE A 42 -6.36 8.51 0.20
C ILE A 42 -6.70 9.95 -0.21
N GLY A 43 -7.37 10.13 -1.35
CA GLY A 43 -7.86 11.44 -1.79
C GLY A 43 -9.13 11.82 -1.03
N THR A 44 -9.16 13.05 -0.51
CA THR A 44 -10.36 13.73 0.03
C THR A 44 -11.22 14.33 -1.06
#